data_AF-A0A7S1XJ76-F1
#
_entry.id   AF-A0A7S1XJ76-F1
#
_cell.length_a   1.000
_cell.length_b   1.000
_cell.length_c   1.000
_cell.angle_alpha   90.00
_cell.angle_beta   90.00
_cell.angle_gamma   90.00
#
_symmetry.space_group_name_H-M   'P 1'
#
loop_
_entity.id
_entity.type
_entity.pdbx_description
1 polymer ?
#
loop_
_entity_poly.entity_id
_entity_poly.type
_entity_poly.pdbx_seq_one_letter_code
_entity_poly.pdbx_strand_id
1 'polypeptide(L)'
;KASGWLMQGIIVKVIAGAAREESAISGVREDVRALFVGRKGEVLRVESNRQVGEVILRSREAADEHTILKFHQACLESVVPKPGASVLIVQGPHMGQAAELVSVTKADFCATLKLADGAVLER
;
A
#
# COMPACT_ATOMS: atom_id res chain seq x y z
N LYS A 1 15.68 0.41 14.14
CA LYS A 1 15.53 0.20 12.67
C LYS A 1 14.10 0.57 12.32
N ALA A 2 13.87 1.51 11.40
CA ALA A 2 12.51 1.82 10.94
C ALA A 2 11.91 0.57 10.30
N SER A 3 10.82 0.04 10.86
CA SER A 3 10.10 -1.10 10.31
C SER A 3 9.28 -0.65 9.11
N GLY A 4 9.40 -1.32 7.96
CA GLY A 4 8.56 -1.01 6.82
C GLY A 4 7.08 -1.37 7.05
N TRP A 5 6.18 -0.74 6.31
CA TRP A 5 4.73 -0.92 6.45
C TRP A 5 4.14 -1.92 5.45
N LEU A 6 4.88 -2.39 4.45
CA LEU A 6 4.32 -3.28 3.44
C LEU A 6 3.86 -4.61 4.04
N MET A 7 2.70 -5.06 3.55
CA MET A 7 2.09 -6.34 3.90
C MET A 7 1.57 -7.02 2.64
N GLN A 8 1.67 -8.34 2.59
CA GLN A 8 1.09 -9.12 1.51
C GLN A 8 -0.44 -8.99 1.53
N GLY A 9 -1.05 -8.92 0.35
CA GLY A 9 -2.50 -8.85 0.14
C GLY A 9 -3.11 -7.45 0.24
N ILE A 10 -2.33 -6.41 0.59
CA ILE A 10 -2.85 -5.04 0.61
C ILE A 10 -2.83 -4.42 -0.78
N ILE A 11 -3.76 -3.49 -1.02
CA ILE A 11 -3.78 -2.66 -2.23
C ILE A 11 -2.98 -1.38 -1.96
N VAL A 12 -2.05 -1.09 -2.87
CA VAL A 12 -1.22 0.12 -2.87
C VAL A 12 -1.44 0.90 -4.15
N LYS A 13 -1.14 2.20 -4.10
CA LYS A 13 -1.06 3.05 -5.28
C LYS A 13 0.37 3.54 -5.45
N VAL A 14 0.88 3.45 -6.67
CA VAL A 14 2.19 4.00 -7.03
C VAL A 14 2.07 5.52 -7.01
N ILE A 15 2.93 6.15 -6.23
CA ILE A 15 3.09 7.60 -6.19
C ILE A 15 4.41 7.97 -6.87
N ALA A 16 4.50 9.19 -7.37
CA ALA A 16 5.79 9.74 -7.78
C ALA A 16 6.66 9.75 -6.51
N GLY A 17 7.60 8.83 -6.40
CA GLY A 17 8.39 8.73 -5.18
C GLY A 17 9.28 9.97 -5.05
N ALA A 18 9.33 10.49 -3.83
CA ALA A 18 10.23 11.57 -3.44
C ALA A 18 11.66 11.29 -3.93
N ALA A 19 12.29 12.33 -4.47
CA ALA A 19 13.53 12.42 -5.26
C ALA A 19 14.83 11.78 -4.69
N ARG A 20 14.79 10.65 -3.98
CA ARG A 20 15.96 9.99 -3.38
C ARG A 20 16.19 8.61 -3.99
N GLU A 21 17.47 8.30 -4.19
CA GLU A 21 18.03 7.07 -4.79
C GLU A 21 17.50 5.77 -4.15
N GLU A 22 17.16 5.80 -2.86
CA GLU A 22 16.58 4.68 -2.09
C GLU A 22 15.08 4.42 -2.39
N SER A 23 14.43 5.29 -3.16
CA SER A 23 13.06 5.13 -3.66
C SER A 23 13.01 4.46 -5.04
N ALA A 24 14.01 3.67 -5.41
CA ALA A 24 14.05 3.07 -6.73
C ALA A 24 13.05 1.89 -6.88
N ILE A 25 12.41 1.83 -8.04
CA ILE A 25 11.93 0.54 -8.59
C ILE A 25 13.18 -0.13 -9.12
N SER A 26 13.59 -1.25 -8.52
CA SER A 26 14.84 -1.90 -8.91
C SER A 26 14.84 -2.23 -10.41
N GLY A 27 15.86 -1.76 -11.13
CA GLY A 27 16.08 -2.07 -12.54
C GLY A 27 15.20 -1.33 -13.56
N VAL A 28 14.45 -0.30 -13.15
CA VAL A 28 13.58 0.48 -14.06
C VAL A 28 14.09 1.92 -14.20
N ARG A 29 14.19 2.41 -15.44
CA ARG A 29 14.56 3.81 -15.73
C ARG A 29 13.47 4.79 -15.26
N GLU A 30 13.86 6.01 -14.89
CA GLU A 30 12.94 7.02 -14.34
C GLU A 30 11.80 7.42 -15.30
N ASP A 31 12.09 7.47 -16.61
CA ASP A 31 11.09 7.75 -17.66
C ASP A 31 10.02 6.65 -17.75
N VAL A 32 10.42 5.40 -17.57
CA VAL A 32 9.49 4.26 -17.51
C VAL A 32 8.73 4.24 -16.19
N ARG A 33 9.35 4.67 -15.08
CA ARG A 33 8.69 4.78 -13.76
C ARG A 33 7.49 5.72 -13.78
N ALA A 34 7.60 6.85 -14.48
CA ALA A 34 6.52 7.82 -14.61
C ALA A 34 5.24 7.20 -15.21
N LEU A 35 5.36 6.17 -16.04
CA LEU A 35 4.21 5.45 -16.64
C LEU A 35 3.37 4.70 -15.60
N PHE A 36 3.95 4.38 -14.44
CA PHE A 36 3.26 3.62 -13.40
C PHE A 36 2.62 4.50 -12.32
N VAL A 37 2.99 5.78 -12.23
CA VAL A 37 2.43 6.71 -11.24
C VAL A 37 0.90 6.77 -11.36
N GLY A 38 0.21 6.69 -10.22
CA GLY A 38 -1.24 6.67 -10.13
C GLY A 38 -1.87 5.28 -10.29
N ARG A 39 -1.14 4.28 -10.79
CA ARG A 39 -1.65 2.91 -10.92
C ARG A 39 -1.78 2.26 -9.54
N LYS A 40 -2.82 1.43 -9.39
CA LYS A 40 -3.04 0.60 -8.21
C LYS A 40 -2.56 -0.83 -8.47
N GLY A 41 -2.09 -1.49 -7.43
CA GLY A 41 -1.68 -2.89 -7.49
C GLY A 41 -1.84 -3.58 -6.14
N GLU A 42 -1.76 -4.90 -6.17
CA GLU A 42 -1.76 -5.73 -4.97
C GLU A 42 -0.34 -6.15 -4.63
N VAL A 43 0.01 -6.11 -3.35
CA VAL A 43 1.31 -6.57 -2.86
C VAL A 43 1.29 -8.10 -2.76
N LEU A 44 2.02 -8.78 -3.64
CA LEU A 44 2.09 -10.25 -3.69
C LEU A 44 3.09 -10.83 -2.68
N ARG A 45 4.25 -10.18 -2.55
CA ARG A 45 5.34 -10.62 -1.66
C ARG A 45 6.02 -9.41 -1.04
N VAL A 46 6.58 -9.59 0.15
CA VAL A 46 7.26 -8.54 0.89
C VAL A 46 8.58 -9.09 1.43
N GLU A 47 9.66 -8.30 1.31
CA GLU A 47 10.95 -8.64 1.91
C GLU A 47 10.89 -8.60 3.44
N SER A 48 11.85 -9.24 4.12
CA SER A 48 11.84 -9.38 5.58
C SER A 48 11.85 -8.04 6.33
N ASN A 49 12.41 -6.98 5.75
CA ASN A 49 12.41 -5.63 6.32
C ASN A 49 11.11 -4.85 6.09
N ARG A 50 10.21 -5.37 5.26
CA ARG A 50 8.92 -4.77 4.85
C ARG A 50 9.02 -3.44 4.11
N GLN A 51 10.21 -3.12 3.62
CA GLN A 51 10.47 -1.88 2.89
C GLN A 51 10.33 -2.08 1.39
N VAL A 52 10.46 -3.32 0.90
CA VAL A 52 10.33 -3.65 -0.53
C VAL A 52 9.29 -4.73 -0.71
N GLY A 53 8.43 -4.57 -1.71
CA GLY A 53 7.41 -5.55 -2.07
C GLY A 53 7.27 -5.74 -3.58
N GLU A 54 6.94 -6.96 -3.99
CA GLU A 54 6.51 -7.29 -5.34
C GLU A 54 5.03 -6.95 -5.49
N VAL A 55 4.73 -6.06 -6.43
CA VAL A 55 3.37 -5.54 -6.65
C VAL A 55 2.92 -5.92 -8.05
N ILE A 56 1.77 -6.57 -8.13
CA ILE A 56 1.07 -6.82 -9.39
C ILE A 56 0.20 -5.60 -9.71
N LEU A 57 0.58 -4.83 -10.72
CA LEU A 57 -0.16 -3.65 -11.14
C LEU A 57 -1.40 -4.07 -11.92
N ARG A 58 -2.54 -3.42 -11.61
CA ARG A 58 -3.75 -3.58 -12.40
C ARG A 58 -3.54 -2.91 -13.76
N SER A 59 -3.92 -3.60 -14.83
CA SER A 59 -3.90 -3.03 -16.19
C SER A 59 -4.93 -1.90 -16.31
N ARG A 60 -4.67 -0.94 -17.20
CA ARG A 60 -5.69 0.07 -17.61
C ARG A 60 -6.62 -0.50 -18.69
N GLU A 61 -6.15 -1.45 -19.46
CA GLU A 61 -6.87 -2.07 -20.57
C GLU A 61 -7.25 -3.50 -20.19
N ALA A 62 -8.45 -3.93 -20.59
CA ALA A 62 -9.00 -5.24 -20.24
C ALA A 62 -8.19 -6.43 -20.83
N ALA A 63 -7.21 -6.17 -21.70
CA ALA A 63 -6.33 -7.18 -22.27
C ALA A 63 -5.04 -7.35 -21.43
N ASP A 64 -5.14 -8.18 -20.40
CA ASP A 64 -4.19 -9.24 -19.97
C ASP A 64 -2.66 -9.04 -20.03
N GLU A 65 -2.13 -7.88 -19.63
CA GLU A 65 -0.77 -7.84 -19.09
C GLU A 65 -0.71 -7.26 -17.68
N HIS A 66 -0.61 -8.17 -16.72
CA HIS A 66 -0.29 -7.84 -15.34
C HIS A 66 1.22 -7.63 -15.20
N THR A 67 1.64 -6.38 -15.04
CA THR A 67 3.04 -6.06 -14.78
C THR A 67 3.35 -6.28 -13.30
N ILE A 68 4.31 -7.16 -12.99
CA ILE A 68 4.83 -7.35 -11.63
C ILE A 68 6.14 -6.56 -11.50
N LEU A 69 6.21 -5.65 -10.53
CA LEU A 69 7.40 -4.83 -10.28
C LEU A 69 7.72 -4.79 -8.78
N LYS A 70 9.00 -4.58 -8.45
CA LYS A 70 9.46 -4.39 -7.08
C LYS A 70 9.48 -2.92 -6.71
N PHE A 71 8.77 -2.55 -5.65
CA PHE A 71 8.70 -1.18 -5.16
C PHE A 71 9.25 -1.08 -3.75
N HIS A 72 10.10 -0.08 -3.51
CA HIS A 72 10.31 0.42 -2.15
C HIS A 72 9.04 1.12 -1.65
N GLN A 73 8.73 0.99 -0.37
CA GLN A 73 7.53 1.52 0.28
C GLN A 73 7.38 3.04 0.12
N ALA A 74 8.48 3.78 -0.09
CA ALA A 74 8.48 5.22 -0.31
C ALA A 74 7.88 5.63 -1.67
N CYS A 75 7.71 4.67 -2.59
CA CYS A 75 7.05 4.86 -3.89
C CYS A 75 5.57 4.52 -3.86
N LEU A 76 5.06 4.12 -2.70
CA LEU A 76 3.71 3.61 -2.54
C LEU A 76 2.97 4.44 -1.52
N GLU A 77 1.67 4.58 -1.74
CA GLU A 77 0.71 4.99 -0.71
C GLU A 77 -0.27 3.85 -0.45
N SER A 78 -0.79 3.78 0.77
CA SER A 78 -1.90 2.88 1.09
C SER A 78 -3.18 3.36 0.40
N VAL A 79 -4.00 2.40 -0.06
CA VAL A 79 -5.33 2.73 -0.58
C VAL A 79 -6.35 2.59 0.55
N VAL A 80 -6.98 3.70 0.93
CA VAL A 80 -8.10 3.70 1.87
C VAL A 80 -9.40 3.37 1.12
N PRO A 81 -10.06 2.22 1.40
CA PRO A 81 -11.30 1.84 0.73
C PRO A 81 -12.50 2.65 1.24
N LYS A 82 -13.70 2.31 0.76
CA LYS A 82 -14.95 2.88 1.29
C LYS A 82 -15.23 2.33 2.70
N PRO A 83 -15.92 3.08 3.57
CA PRO A 83 -16.48 2.54 4.80
C PRO A 83 -17.27 1.23 4.58
N GLY A 84 -17.20 0.32 5.55
CA GLY A 84 -17.73 -1.05 5.49
C GLY A 84 -16.79 -2.07 4.84
N ALA A 85 -15.68 -1.63 4.23
CA ALA A 85 -14.70 -2.54 3.66
C ALA A 85 -13.71 -3.07 4.71
N SER A 86 -13.20 -4.27 4.46
CA SER A 86 -12.09 -4.85 5.24
C SER A 86 -10.76 -4.17 4.91
N VAL A 87 -9.97 -3.87 5.93
CA VAL A 87 -8.63 -3.30 5.85
C VAL A 87 -7.66 -4.08 6.73
N LEU A 88 -6.37 -3.95 6.44
CA LEU A 88 -5.29 -4.53 7.24
C LEU A 88 -4.52 -3.40 7.93
N ILE A 89 -4.33 -3.50 9.25
CA ILE A 89 -3.56 -2.52 10.00
C ILE A 89 -2.08 -2.78 9.74
N VAL A 90 -1.40 -1.83 9.10
CA VAL A 90 0.00 -2.02 8.63
C VAL A 90 1.07 -1.54 9.60
N GLN A 91 0.71 -0.73 10.60
CA GLN A 91 1.62 -0.20 11.62
C GLN A 91 0.93 -0.02 12.98
N GLY A 92 1.73 0.04 14.03
CA GLY A 92 1.27 0.25 15.41
C GLY A 92 0.94 -1.04 16.18
N PRO A 93 0.31 -0.93 17.37
CA PRO A 93 0.08 -2.08 18.27
C PRO A 93 -0.83 -3.17 17.69
N HIS A 94 -1.73 -2.81 16.78
CA HIS A 94 -2.68 -3.73 16.13
C HIS A 94 -2.19 -4.22 14.77
N MET A 95 -0.90 -4.03 14.46
CA MET A 95 -0.30 -4.41 13.18
C MET A 95 -0.56 -5.88 12.84
N GLY A 96 -1.00 -6.12 11.60
CA GLY A 96 -1.34 -7.45 11.07
C GLY A 96 -2.77 -7.89 11.36
N GLN A 97 -3.54 -7.12 12.13
CA GLN A 97 -4.95 -7.42 12.37
C GLN A 97 -5.81 -6.87 11.23
N ALA A 98 -6.81 -7.67 10.82
CA ALA A 98 -7.87 -7.21 9.95
C ALA A 98 -8.90 -6.40 10.75
N ALA A 99 -9.47 -5.37 10.12
CA ALA A 99 -10.49 -4.52 10.70
C ALA A 99 -11.50 -4.09 9.63
N GLU A 100 -12.68 -3.66 10.05
CA GLU A 100 -13.62 -2.95 9.19
C GLU A 100 -13.35 -1.44 9.26
N LEU A 101 -13.28 -0.78 8.11
CA LEU A 101 -13.20 0.68 8.05
C LEU A 101 -14.58 1.29 8.34
N VAL A 102 -14.73 2.02 9.45
CA VAL A 102 -16.01 2.64 9.84
C VAL A 102 -16.15 4.04 9.26
N SER A 103 -15.10 4.86 9.35
CA SER A 103 -15.10 6.23 8.85
C SER A 103 -13.68 6.72 8.59
N VAL A 104 -13.55 7.82 7.84
CA VAL A 104 -12.27 8.48 7.55
C VAL A 104 -12.40 9.97 7.77
N THR A 105 -11.51 10.54 8.57
CA THR A 105 -11.40 11.98 8.79
C THR A 105 -10.21 12.50 7.99
N LYS A 106 -10.50 13.04 6.79
CA LYS A 106 -9.46 13.50 5.85
C LYS A 106 -8.61 14.64 6.40
N ALA A 107 -9.18 15.49 7.25
CA ALA A 107 -8.46 16.63 7.83
C ALA A 107 -7.28 16.19 8.68
N ASP A 108 -7.44 15.09 9.41
CA ASP A 108 -6.46 14.58 10.38
C ASP A 108 -5.68 13.38 9.84
N PHE A 109 -5.99 12.91 8.63
CA PHE A 109 -5.49 11.65 8.06
C PHE A 109 -5.77 10.44 8.96
N CYS A 110 -6.91 10.48 9.65
CA CYS A 110 -7.37 9.49 10.62
C CYS A 110 -8.49 8.60 10.06
N ALA A 111 -8.64 7.41 10.62
CA ALA A 111 -9.72 6.48 10.36
C ALA A 111 -10.25 5.85 11.65
N THR A 112 -11.56 5.66 11.72
CA THR A 112 -12.18 4.81 12.74
C THR A 112 -12.25 3.39 12.21
N LEU A 113 -11.72 2.44 12.97
CA LEU A 113 -11.67 1.02 12.62
C LEU A 113 -12.43 0.19 13.66
N LYS A 114 -13.09 -0.87 13.22
CA LYS A 114 -13.70 -1.87 14.10
C LYS A 114 -12.95 -3.20 13.96
N LEU A 115 -12.35 -3.67 15.04
CA LEU A 115 -11.67 -4.96 15.10
C LEU A 115 -12.69 -6.11 15.16
N ALA A 116 -12.22 -7.33 14.87
CA ALA A 116 -13.06 -8.53 14.86
C ALA A 116 -13.68 -8.87 16.24
N ASP A 117 -13.02 -8.48 17.33
CA ASP A 117 -13.51 -8.62 18.71
C ASP A 117 -14.56 -7.55 19.09
N GLY A 118 -14.88 -6.63 18.18
CA GLY A 118 -15.83 -5.54 18.38
C GLY A 118 -15.21 -4.25 18.94
N ALA A 119 -13.92 -4.24 19.28
CA ALA A 119 -13.25 -3.03 19.73
C ALA A 119 -13.21 -1.97 18.63
N VAL A 120 -13.41 -0.70 19.01
CA VAL A 120 -13.38 0.45 18.09
C VAL A 120 -12.09 1.23 18.34
N LEU A 121 -11.32 1.44 17.28
CA LEU A 121 -10.11 2.24 17.28
C LEU A 121 -10.37 3.55 16.55
N GLU A 122 -10.04 4.68 17.19
CA GLU A 122 -10.03 6.01 16.56
C GLU A 122 -8.58 6.49 16.49
N ARG A 123 -8.02 6.56 15.29
CA ARG A 123 -6.60 6.85 15.06
C ARG A 123 -6.37 7.65 13.83
#